data_AF-A0A8I0BA58-F1
#
_entry.id   AF-A0A8I0BA58-F1
#
_cell.length_a   1.000
_cell.length_b   1.000
_cell.length_c   1.000
_cell.angle_alpha   90.00
_cell.angle_beta   90.00
_cell.angle_gamma   90.00
#
_symmetry.space_group_name_H-M   'P 1'
#
loop_
_entity.id
_entity.type
_entity.pdbx_description
1 polymer ?
#
loop_
_entity_poly.entity_id
_entity_poly.type
_entity_poly.pdbx_seq_one_letter_code
_entity_poly.pdbx_strand_id
1 'polypeptide(L)'
;MIGYNAVQVLVAPQAVAGNWLRLQHKGPEMVAVVKADAYGHGLIPVAQALARVGARRFAVGTVAEGVALREALPGAQIIALLGIQDASDAAACRDYGIVPLVTHAEQWPLLRRAAAAAAAPLAVILKFDTGMARLGFTVEALEHVVDALRAAPMLRLVAVFSHLATADDPEAADFVAEQAARLAAVQTSLAAAGFSVPASLANSAALVAHPVAHFQMQRPGIALYGANPLAGTAWEDRCPPLLPAMTVTAPILQVRDIAPGVTVSYGRTFRASRPMRIAIVAAGYADAYSRGLSGKAAMVVGGVRAPVLGRVCMQMTAVDVTHCPSARPGDRAYLLGGPGEAAITADELAAWWGTIPYEILCLLGMNPRSMV
;
A
#
# COMPACT_ATOMS: atom_id res chain seq x y z
N MET A 1 5.14 -18.17 -2.93
CA MET A 1 4.96 -18.23 -1.46
C MET A 1 5.77 -19.40 -0.94
N ILE A 2 6.61 -19.20 0.07
CA ILE A 2 7.35 -20.30 0.71
C ILE A 2 6.36 -21.03 1.63
N GLY A 3 5.88 -22.21 1.22
CA GLY A 3 4.81 -22.93 1.91
C GLY A 3 5.19 -23.58 3.25
N TYR A 4 6.45 -23.42 3.68
CA TYR A 4 7.03 -24.06 4.87
C TYR A 4 7.65 -23.06 5.86
N ASN A 5 7.27 -21.78 5.80
CA ASN A 5 7.72 -20.80 6.80
C ASN A 5 6.92 -20.90 8.10
N ALA A 6 7.53 -20.47 9.21
CA ALA A 6 6.89 -20.46 10.53
C ALA A 6 6.23 -19.12 10.88
N VAL A 7 6.37 -18.13 10.00
CA VAL A 7 5.77 -16.80 10.13
C VAL A 7 4.29 -16.87 9.79
N GLN A 8 3.45 -16.37 10.69
CA GLN A 8 2.01 -16.26 10.51
C GLN A 8 1.59 -14.80 10.41
N VAL A 9 0.82 -14.49 9.37
CA VAL A 9 0.17 -13.19 9.20
C VAL A 9 -1.31 -13.32 9.56
N LEU A 10 -1.78 -12.50 10.48
CA LEU A 10 -3.20 -12.35 10.79
C LEU A 10 -3.67 -11.02 10.21
N VAL A 11 -4.73 -11.05 9.43
CA VAL A 11 -5.32 -9.85 8.82
C VAL A 11 -6.73 -9.67 9.34
N ALA A 12 -7.07 -8.45 9.75
CA ALA A 12 -8.42 -8.05 10.13
C ALA A 12 -9.04 -7.13 9.06
N PRO A 13 -9.73 -7.66 8.02
CA PRO A 13 -10.35 -6.83 6.98
C PRO A 13 -11.35 -5.80 7.53
N GLN A 14 -11.95 -6.06 8.68
CA GLN A 14 -12.87 -5.14 9.35
C GLN A 14 -12.15 -3.89 9.89
N ALA A 15 -10.88 -3.99 10.25
CA ALA A 15 -10.08 -2.81 10.60
C ALA A 15 -9.91 -1.90 9.38
N VAL A 16 -9.68 -2.48 8.20
CA VAL A 16 -9.60 -1.74 6.93
C VAL A 16 -10.92 -1.06 6.60
N ALA A 17 -12.04 -1.77 6.75
CA ALA A 17 -13.38 -1.19 6.59
C ALA A 17 -13.67 -0.08 7.62
N GLY A 18 -13.20 -0.23 8.86
CA GLY A 18 -13.28 0.81 9.88
C GLY A 18 -12.49 2.06 9.50
N ASN A 19 -11.28 1.90 8.94
CA ASN A 19 -10.47 3.03 8.47
C ASN A 19 -11.11 3.74 7.28
N TRP A 20 -11.74 3.00 6.36
CA TRP A 20 -12.55 3.59 5.29
C TRP A 20 -13.62 4.55 5.83
N LEU A 21 -14.33 4.16 6.89
CA LEU A 21 -15.34 5.01 7.53
C LEU A 21 -14.72 6.19 8.29
N ARG A 22 -13.56 6.00 8.93
CA ARG A 22 -12.82 7.07 9.63
C ARG A 22 -12.28 8.13 8.69
N LEU A 23 -11.88 7.75 7.48
CA LEU A 23 -11.26 8.64 6.51
C LEU A 23 -12.23 9.61 5.82
N GLN A 24 -13.41 9.87 6.39
CA GLN A 24 -14.41 10.89 6.02
C GLN A 24 -14.24 11.48 4.61
N HIS A 25 -15.10 11.08 3.66
CA HIS A 25 -15.12 11.63 2.30
C HIS A 25 -14.97 13.16 2.30
N LYS A 26 -13.84 13.67 1.78
CA LYS A 26 -13.59 15.12 1.64
C LYS A 26 -13.95 15.64 0.23
N GLY A 27 -14.51 14.78 -0.61
CA GLY A 27 -15.10 15.07 -1.91
C GLY A 27 -16.20 14.06 -2.24
N PRO A 28 -16.78 14.11 -3.46
CA PRO A 28 -17.96 13.32 -3.81
C PRO A 28 -17.68 11.82 -3.97
N GLU A 29 -16.44 11.43 -4.26
CA GLU A 29 -16.08 10.04 -4.53
C GLU A 29 -14.77 9.61 -3.88
N MET A 30 -14.76 8.44 -3.26
CA MET A 30 -13.53 7.74 -2.84
C MET A 30 -13.32 6.46 -3.64
N VAL A 31 -12.06 6.18 -3.95
CA VAL A 31 -11.59 4.99 -4.66
C VAL A 31 -10.65 4.22 -3.72
N ALA A 32 -11.08 3.06 -3.25
CA ALA A 32 -10.27 2.25 -2.35
C ALA A 32 -9.08 1.62 -3.10
N VAL A 33 -7.86 1.99 -2.73
CA VAL A 33 -6.66 1.46 -3.39
C VAL A 33 -6.27 0.12 -2.74
N VAL A 34 -6.44 -0.96 -3.50
CA VAL A 34 -6.23 -2.36 -3.08
C VAL A 34 -5.18 -3.10 -3.93
N LYS A 35 -4.33 -2.35 -4.63
CA LYS A 35 -3.20 -2.89 -5.41
C LYS A 35 -2.21 -3.68 -4.55
N ALA A 36 -1.39 -4.50 -5.21
CA ALA A 36 -0.36 -5.33 -4.60
C ALA A 36 -0.96 -6.21 -3.49
N ASP A 37 -2.00 -6.96 -3.85
CA ASP A 37 -2.71 -7.86 -2.93
C ASP A 37 -3.27 -7.14 -1.69
N ALA A 38 -3.89 -5.98 -1.90
CA ALA A 38 -4.30 -5.07 -0.84
C ALA A 38 -3.16 -4.74 0.13
N TYR A 39 -2.01 -4.32 -0.41
CA TYR A 39 -0.82 -3.97 0.38
C TYR A 39 -0.37 -5.14 1.26
N GLY A 40 -0.44 -6.37 0.74
CA GLY A 40 -0.11 -7.61 1.46
C GLY A 40 -1.20 -8.13 2.41
N HIS A 41 -2.37 -7.51 2.48
CA HIS A 41 -3.46 -7.92 3.40
C HIS A 41 -4.41 -8.95 2.77
N GLY A 42 -4.32 -9.21 1.47
CA GLY A 42 -5.22 -10.10 0.76
C GLY A 42 -6.30 -9.33 0.00
N LEU A 43 -6.17 -9.30 -1.33
CA LEU A 43 -7.02 -8.55 -2.25
C LEU A 43 -8.51 -8.80 -2.02
N ILE A 44 -8.93 -10.07 -2.07
CA ILE A 44 -10.36 -10.44 -2.06
C ILE A 44 -11.02 -10.18 -0.70
N PRO A 45 -10.50 -10.67 0.44
CA PRO A 45 -11.13 -10.44 1.74
C PRO A 45 -11.23 -8.95 2.09
N VAL A 46 -10.18 -8.17 1.79
CA VAL A 46 -10.18 -6.72 2.05
C VAL A 46 -11.20 -5.99 1.18
N ALA A 47 -11.21 -6.27 -0.12
CA ALA A 47 -12.13 -5.58 -1.02
C ALA A 47 -13.60 -5.91 -0.70
N GLN A 48 -13.91 -7.15 -0.31
CA GLN A 48 -15.24 -7.52 0.17
C GLN A 48 -15.64 -6.78 1.45
N ALA A 49 -14.73 -6.65 2.42
CA ALA A 49 -15.00 -5.90 3.66
C ALA A 49 -15.29 -4.42 3.36
N LEU A 50 -14.51 -3.79 2.48
CA LEU A 50 -14.73 -2.43 2.00
C LEU A 50 -16.07 -2.28 1.28
N ALA A 51 -16.44 -3.24 0.42
CA ALA A 51 -17.71 -3.20 -0.31
C ALA A 51 -18.92 -3.22 0.63
N ARG A 52 -18.87 -4.00 1.73
CA ARG A 52 -19.94 -4.07 2.75
C ARG A 52 -20.20 -2.72 3.43
N VAL A 53 -19.16 -1.90 3.61
CA VAL A 53 -19.27 -0.57 4.23
C VAL A 53 -19.45 0.57 3.22
N GLY A 54 -19.82 0.25 1.98
CA GLY A 54 -20.22 1.24 0.98
C GLY A 54 -19.18 1.59 -0.07
N ALA A 55 -17.98 1.00 -0.06
CA ALA A 55 -17.04 1.21 -1.16
C ALA A 55 -17.60 0.64 -2.46
N ARG A 56 -17.54 1.42 -3.54
CA ARG A 56 -18.03 1.03 -4.88
C ARG A 56 -16.99 1.13 -5.98
N ARG A 57 -15.88 1.82 -5.71
CA ARG A 57 -14.78 2.07 -6.64
C ARG A 57 -13.49 1.57 -6.03
N PHE A 58 -12.75 0.79 -6.79
CA PHE A 58 -11.50 0.17 -6.36
C PHE A 58 -10.40 0.45 -7.37
N ALA A 59 -9.19 0.69 -6.87
CA ALA A 59 -8.01 0.83 -7.69
C ALA A 59 -7.02 -0.29 -7.39
N VAL A 60 -6.70 -1.06 -8.41
CA VAL A 60 -5.68 -2.12 -8.40
C VAL A 60 -4.45 -1.66 -9.16
N GLY A 61 -3.37 -2.41 -9.08
CA GLY A 61 -2.17 -2.13 -9.85
C GLY A 61 -2.38 -2.53 -11.30
N THR A 62 -2.50 -3.84 -11.52
CA THR A 62 -2.53 -4.45 -12.86
C THR A 62 -3.94 -4.78 -13.31
N VAL A 63 -4.11 -5.01 -14.62
CA VAL A 63 -5.37 -5.54 -15.16
C VAL A 63 -5.68 -6.92 -14.58
N ALA A 64 -4.67 -7.77 -14.39
CA ALA A 64 -4.83 -9.10 -13.79
C ALA A 64 -5.39 -9.06 -12.35
N GLU A 65 -4.91 -8.14 -11.50
CA GLU A 65 -5.53 -7.92 -10.19
C GLU A 65 -7.00 -7.48 -10.33
N GLY A 66 -7.30 -6.68 -11.37
CA GLY A 66 -8.65 -6.21 -11.65
C GLY A 66 -9.59 -7.34 -12.08
N VAL A 67 -9.11 -8.26 -12.91
CA VAL A 67 -9.85 -9.48 -13.30
C VAL A 67 -10.16 -10.34 -12.08
N ALA A 68 -9.16 -10.64 -11.26
CA ALA A 68 -9.37 -11.39 -10.02
C ALA A 68 -10.39 -10.71 -9.08
N LEU A 69 -10.35 -9.38 -9.01
CA LEU A 69 -11.29 -8.62 -8.19
C LEU A 69 -12.71 -8.58 -8.78
N ARG A 70 -12.87 -8.57 -10.11
CA ARG A 70 -14.17 -8.54 -10.79
C ARG A 70 -15.04 -9.73 -10.42
N GLU A 71 -14.46 -10.92 -10.33
CA GLU A 71 -15.18 -12.13 -9.93
C GLU A 71 -15.76 -12.01 -8.52
N ALA A 72 -15.00 -11.42 -7.60
CA ALA A 72 -15.43 -11.23 -6.22
C ALA A 72 -16.39 -10.04 -6.04
N LEU A 73 -16.30 -9.01 -6.89
CA LEU A 73 -17.13 -7.80 -6.84
C LEU A 73 -17.71 -7.44 -8.22
N PRO A 74 -18.72 -8.18 -8.72
CA PRO A 74 -19.25 -7.99 -10.08
C PRO A 74 -19.78 -6.58 -10.38
N GLY A 75 -20.31 -5.87 -9.37
CA GLY A 75 -20.88 -4.53 -9.50
C GLY A 75 -19.91 -3.36 -9.24
N ALA A 76 -18.64 -3.63 -8.91
CA ALA A 76 -17.70 -2.56 -8.57
C ALA A 76 -17.14 -1.85 -9.82
N GLN A 77 -16.82 -0.56 -9.71
CA GLN A 77 -15.92 0.06 -10.69
C GLN A 77 -14.47 -0.29 -10.30
N ILE A 78 -13.71 -0.86 -11.24
CA ILE A 78 -12.34 -1.31 -10.99
C ILE A 78 -11.40 -0.58 -11.94
N ILE A 79 -10.39 0.08 -11.38
CA ILE A 79 -9.42 0.91 -12.08
C ILE A 79 -8.04 0.25 -12.03
N ALA A 80 -7.40 0.05 -13.19
CA ALA A 80 -6.03 -0.45 -13.28
C ALA A 80 -5.04 0.72 -13.36
N LEU A 81 -4.29 0.95 -12.28
CA LEU A 81 -3.42 2.13 -12.13
C LEU A 81 -2.16 2.09 -12.99
N LEU A 82 -1.68 0.91 -13.37
CA LEU A 82 -0.56 0.76 -14.32
C LEU A 82 -1.00 0.85 -15.78
N GLY A 83 -2.32 0.87 -16.05
CA GLY A 83 -2.84 0.81 -17.40
C GLY A 83 -2.62 -0.56 -18.06
N ILE A 84 -2.81 -0.61 -19.38
CA ILE A 84 -2.53 -1.80 -20.19
C ILE A 84 -1.05 -1.87 -20.56
N GLN A 85 -0.49 -3.08 -20.62
CA GLN A 85 0.88 -3.31 -21.12
C GLN A 85 0.88 -3.92 -22.52
N ASP A 86 -0.14 -4.71 -22.85
CA ASP A 86 -0.25 -5.38 -24.14
C ASP A 86 -1.71 -5.53 -24.62
N ALA A 87 -1.89 -6.25 -25.74
CA ALA A 87 -3.20 -6.50 -26.32
C ALA A 87 -4.09 -7.41 -25.45
N SER A 88 -3.49 -8.29 -24.63
CA SER A 88 -4.24 -9.17 -23.72
C SER A 88 -4.84 -8.38 -22.56
N ASP A 89 -4.09 -7.43 -22.01
CA ASP A 89 -4.60 -6.47 -21.04
C ASP A 89 -5.76 -5.65 -21.61
N ALA A 90 -5.62 -5.15 -22.85
CA ALA A 90 -6.69 -4.39 -23.51
C ALA A 90 -7.97 -5.22 -23.72
N ALA A 91 -7.83 -6.49 -24.11
CA ALA A 91 -8.95 -7.42 -24.23
C ALA A 91 -9.59 -7.70 -22.86
N ALA A 92 -8.79 -7.94 -21.82
CA ALA A 92 -9.29 -8.14 -20.46
C ALA A 92 -10.02 -6.90 -19.91
N CYS A 93 -9.55 -5.69 -20.20
CA CYS A 93 -10.26 -4.45 -19.87
C CYS A 93 -11.67 -4.40 -20.48
N ARG A 94 -11.81 -4.81 -21.75
CA ARG A 94 -13.11 -4.94 -22.41
C ARG A 94 -13.97 -6.02 -21.74
N ASP A 95 -13.44 -7.23 -21.60
CA ASP A 95 -14.21 -8.41 -21.22
C ASP A 95 -14.68 -8.35 -19.76
N TYR A 96 -13.87 -7.76 -18.86
CA TYR A 96 -14.14 -7.66 -17.43
C TYR A 96 -14.55 -6.25 -16.99
N GLY A 97 -14.71 -5.30 -17.92
CA GLY A 97 -15.07 -3.92 -17.60
C GLY A 97 -14.09 -3.27 -16.61
N ILE A 98 -12.79 -3.48 -16.81
CA ILE A 98 -11.73 -2.83 -16.04
C ILE A 98 -11.36 -1.52 -16.74
N VAL A 99 -11.30 -0.42 -15.98
CA VAL A 99 -10.98 0.91 -16.52
C VAL A 99 -9.47 1.14 -16.44
N PRO A 100 -8.72 1.10 -17.55
CA PRO A 100 -7.28 1.34 -17.52
C PRO A 100 -6.97 2.84 -17.48
N LEU A 101 -5.85 3.17 -16.85
CA LEU A 101 -5.17 4.43 -17.11
C LEU A 101 -4.46 4.39 -18.47
N VAL A 102 -4.60 5.44 -19.24
CA VAL A 102 -3.86 5.68 -20.48
C VAL A 102 -2.82 6.75 -20.19
N THR A 103 -1.55 6.39 -20.39
CA THR A 103 -0.38 7.15 -19.92
C THR A 103 0.56 7.56 -21.04
N HIS A 104 0.46 6.95 -22.22
CA HIS A 104 1.31 7.21 -23.38
C HIS A 104 0.62 6.79 -24.69
N ALA A 105 1.14 7.24 -25.84
CA ALA A 105 0.44 7.16 -27.12
C ALA A 105 0.36 5.74 -27.70
N GLU A 106 1.32 4.88 -27.35
CA GLU A 106 1.47 3.51 -27.83
C GLU A 106 0.30 2.61 -27.36
N GLN A 107 -0.45 3.04 -26.34
CA GLN A 107 -1.63 2.32 -25.83
C GLN A 107 -2.86 2.54 -26.72
N TRP A 108 -2.94 3.63 -27.51
CA TRP A 108 -4.12 3.96 -28.30
C TRP A 108 -4.52 2.86 -29.30
N PRO A 109 -3.60 2.31 -30.12
CA PRO A 109 -3.97 1.27 -31.09
C PRO A 109 -4.46 -0.02 -30.43
N LEU A 110 -3.92 -0.37 -29.26
CA LEU A 110 -4.35 -1.53 -28.47
C LEU A 110 -5.79 -1.36 -27.98
N LEU A 111 -6.08 -0.20 -27.37
CA LEU A 111 -7.41 0.12 -26.86
C LEU A 111 -8.44 0.25 -27.97
N ARG A 112 -8.11 0.90 -29.09
CA ARG A 112 -9.01 1.02 -30.25
C ARG A 112 -9.39 -0.33 -30.82
N ARG A 113 -8.42 -1.24 -30.95
CA ARG A 113 -8.65 -2.61 -31.43
C ARG A 113 -9.53 -3.40 -30.46
N ALA A 114 -9.28 -3.32 -29.16
CA ALA A 114 -10.13 -3.97 -28.17
C ALA A 114 -11.56 -3.41 -28.20
N ALA A 115 -11.70 -2.08 -28.22
CA ALA A 115 -12.99 -1.39 -28.27
C ALA A 115 -13.78 -1.62 -29.56
N ALA A 116 -13.13 -1.84 -30.70
CA ALA A 116 -13.81 -2.16 -31.96
C ALA A 116 -14.62 -3.48 -31.89
N ALA A 117 -14.24 -4.38 -30.98
CA ALA A 117 -14.95 -5.64 -30.73
C ALA A 117 -15.92 -5.56 -29.53
N ALA A 118 -16.13 -4.37 -28.95
CA ALA A 118 -16.98 -4.19 -27.78
C ALA A 118 -18.40 -3.77 -28.17
N ALA A 119 -19.39 -4.23 -27.40
CA ALA A 119 -20.79 -3.82 -27.56
C ALA A 119 -21.08 -2.38 -27.08
N ALA A 120 -20.18 -1.81 -26.27
CA ALA A 120 -20.27 -0.46 -25.72
C ALA A 120 -18.89 0.20 -25.67
N PRO A 121 -18.80 1.55 -25.63
CA PRO A 121 -17.53 2.24 -25.54
C PRO A 121 -16.70 1.84 -24.31
N LEU A 122 -15.42 1.56 -24.53
CA LEU A 122 -14.49 1.16 -23.47
C LEU A 122 -14.16 2.38 -22.60
N ALA A 123 -14.44 2.30 -21.31
CA ALA A 123 -14.10 3.37 -20.37
C ALA A 123 -12.59 3.46 -20.17
N VAL A 124 -12.03 4.68 -20.23
CA VAL A 124 -10.61 4.95 -20.02
C VAL A 124 -10.42 6.16 -19.11
N ILE A 125 -9.29 6.19 -18.41
CA ILE A 125 -8.86 7.34 -17.61
C ILE A 125 -7.57 7.87 -18.21
N LEU A 126 -7.52 9.17 -18.53
CA LEU A 126 -6.25 9.78 -18.91
C LEU A 126 -5.42 10.06 -17.67
N LYS A 127 -4.13 9.77 -17.73
CA LYS A 127 -3.19 10.21 -16.69
C LYS A 127 -2.23 11.24 -17.24
N PHE A 128 -2.10 12.34 -16.52
CA PHE A 128 -1.08 13.36 -16.77
C PHE A 128 -0.03 13.34 -15.68
N ASP A 129 1.21 13.60 -16.06
CA ASP A 129 2.29 13.87 -15.14
C ASP A 129 2.31 15.36 -14.82
N THR A 130 1.97 15.71 -13.59
CA THR A 130 2.01 17.11 -13.13
C THR A 130 3.25 17.45 -12.32
N GLY A 131 4.23 16.53 -12.20
CA GLY A 131 5.47 16.78 -11.47
C GLY A 131 6.08 15.56 -10.77
N MET A 132 5.51 14.36 -10.95
CA MET A 132 6.08 13.14 -10.34
C MET A 132 7.15 12.48 -11.20
N ALA A 133 7.18 12.77 -12.51
CA ALA A 133 8.10 12.17 -13.49
C ALA A 133 8.06 10.63 -13.48
N ARG A 134 6.86 10.04 -13.57
CA ARG A 134 6.68 8.57 -13.51
C ARG A 134 5.89 7.98 -14.67
N LEU A 135 4.59 8.28 -14.73
CA LEU A 135 3.68 7.76 -15.76
C LEU A 135 2.63 8.84 -16.02
N GLY A 136 2.33 9.07 -17.29
CA GLY A 136 1.32 10.03 -17.73
C GLY A 136 1.83 10.88 -18.88
N PHE A 137 0.91 11.45 -19.63
CA PHE A 137 1.23 12.46 -20.63
C PHE A 137 1.74 13.73 -19.94
N THR A 138 2.65 14.45 -20.60
CA THR A 138 3.00 15.78 -20.13
C THR A 138 1.84 16.75 -20.38
N VAL A 139 1.80 17.87 -19.66
CA VAL A 139 0.72 18.87 -19.82
C VAL A 139 0.76 19.49 -21.22
N GLU A 140 1.95 19.60 -21.81
CA GLU A 140 2.18 20.13 -23.16
C GLU A 140 1.63 19.21 -24.26
N ALA A 141 1.51 17.91 -23.98
CA ALA A 141 0.94 16.94 -24.91
C ALA A 141 -0.60 16.96 -24.96
N LEU A 142 -1.26 17.82 -24.17
CA LEU A 142 -2.70 17.80 -23.98
C LEU A 142 -3.49 17.95 -25.29
N GLU A 143 -3.09 18.84 -26.19
CA GLU A 143 -3.78 19.03 -27.48
C GLU A 143 -3.76 17.75 -28.32
N HIS A 144 -2.59 17.10 -28.42
CA HIS A 144 -2.43 15.83 -29.13
C HIS A 144 -3.26 14.70 -28.49
N VAL A 145 -3.35 14.70 -27.15
CA VAL A 145 -4.18 13.72 -26.41
C VAL A 145 -5.67 13.96 -26.68
N VAL A 146 -6.12 15.21 -26.75
CA VAL A 146 -7.49 15.58 -27.11
C VAL A 146 -7.82 15.11 -28.54
N ASP A 147 -6.93 15.32 -29.49
CA ASP A 147 -7.12 14.86 -30.87
C ASP A 147 -7.18 13.34 -30.96
N ALA A 148 -6.31 12.63 -30.22
CA ALA A 148 -6.34 11.18 -30.13
C ALA A 148 -7.67 10.66 -29.55
N LEU A 149 -8.20 11.32 -28.51
CA LEU A 149 -9.51 11.01 -27.93
C LEU A 149 -10.65 11.23 -28.94
N ARG A 150 -10.66 12.37 -29.65
CA ARG A 150 -11.67 12.68 -30.68
C ARG A 150 -11.66 11.66 -31.81
N ALA A 151 -10.48 11.20 -32.20
CA ALA A 151 -10.30 10.16 -33.22
C ALA A 151 -10.69 8.74 -32.73
N ALA A 152 -11.02 8.58 -31.46
CA ALA A 152 -11.35 7.29 -30.84
C ALA A 152 -12.72 7.34 -30.11
N PRO A 153 -13.85 7.56 -30.81
CA PRO A 153 -15.18 7.66 -30.18
C PRO A 153 -15.66 6.35 -29.50
N MET A 154 -15.01 5.22 -29.80
CA MET A 154 -15.23 3.95 -29.11
C MET A 154 -14.57 3.90 -27.72
N LEU A 155 -13.77 4.90 -27.36
CA LEU A 155 -13.21 5.08 -26.03
C LEU A 155 -13.98 6.20 -25.33
N ARG A 156 -14.42 5.92 -24.10
CA ARG A 156 -15.14 6.88 -23.27
C ARG A 156 -14.24 7.36 -22.15
N LEU A 157 -13.84 8.63 -22.19
CA LEU A 157 -13.13 9.24 -21.07
C LEU A 157 -14.06 9.31 -19.85
N VAL A 158 -13.62 8.77 -18.70
CA VAL A 158 -14.42 8.78 -17.47
C VAL A 158 -13.80 9.57 -16.33
N ALA A 159 -12.49 9.83 -16.37
CA ALA A 159 -11.79 10.68 -15.41
C ALA A 159 -10.42 11.12 -15.95
N VAL A 160 -9.81 12.10 -15.28
CA VAL A 160 -8.40 12.49 -15.46
C VAL A 160 -7.64 12.38 -14.14
N PHE A 161 -6.52 11.66 -14.15
CA PHE A 161 -5.74 11.36 -12.94
C PHE A 161 -4.37 12.02 -13.02
N SER A 162 -3.84 12.41 -11.86
CA SER A 162 -2.41 12.62 -11.65
C SER A 162 -2.00 12.05 -10.28
N HIS A 163 -0.75 12.20 -9.87
CA HIS A 163 -0.24 11.76 -8.58
C HIS A 163 0.74 12.77 -8.00
N LEU A 164 0.62 13.01 -6.70
CA LEU A 164 1.51 13.88 -5.95
C LEU A 164 2.83 13.20 -5.64
N ALA A 165 3.90 13.98 -5.64
CA ALA A 165 5.25 13.52 -5.31
C ALA A 165 5.56 13.66 -3.80
N THR A 166 5.08 14.72 -3.16
CA THR A 166 5.51 15.15 -1.82
C THR A 166 4.35 15.43 -0.86
N ALA A 167 3.21 14.76 -1.07
CA ALA A 167 2.00 15.02 -0.27
C ALA A 167 2.17 14.72 1.23
N ASP A 168 3.13 13.87 1.56
CA ASP A 168 3.54 13.42 2.88
C ASP A 168 4.63 14.30 3.52
N ASP A 169 5.15 15.29 2.81
CA ASP A 169 6.16 16.22 3.30
C ASP A 169 5.57 17.63 3.55
N PRO A 170 5.45 18.06 4.81
CA PRO A 170 4.99 19.39 5.17
C PRO A 170 5.76 20.55 4.54
N GLU A 171 7.07 20.39 4.33
CA GLU A 171 7.95 21.45 3.83
C GLU A 171 7.80 21.64 2.31
N ALA A 172 7.24 20.65 1.62
CA ALA A 172 7.05 20.66 0.17
C ALA A 172 5.59 20.96 -0.25
N ALA A 173 4.82 21.64 0.62
CA ALA A 173 3.41 21.98 0.38
C ALA A 173 3.19 22.82 -0.90
N ASP A 174 4.13 23.72 -1.21
CA ASP A 174 4.06 24.57 -2.40
C ASP A 174 4.09 23.73 -3.69
N PHE A 175 4.89 22.66 -3.72
CA PHE A 175 4.93 21.76 -4.86
C PHE A 175 3.63 20.98 -5.03
N VAL A 176 2.98 20.59 -3.92
CA VAL A 176 1.65 19.98 -3.97
C VAL A 176 0.62 20.93 -4.59
N ALA A 177 0.64 22.21 -4.21
CA ALA A 177 -0.23 23.23 -4.78
C ALA A 177 0.03 23.44 -6.28
N GLU A 178 1.30 23.46 -6.71
CA GLU A 178 1.67 23.54 -8.11
C GLU A 178 1.15 22.34 -8.93
N GLN A 179 1.36 21.12 -8.42
CA GLN A 179 0.85 19.90 -9.05
C GLN A 179 -0.69 19.92 -9.18
N ALA A 180 -1.39 20.47 -8.18
CA ALA A 180 -2.84 20.63 -8.19
C ALA A 180 -3.29 21.66 -9.24
N ALA A 181 -2.64 22.82 -9.31
CA ALA A 181 -2.93 23.85 -10.31
C ALA A 181 -2.76 23.33 -11.75
N ARG A 182 -1.68 22.57 -12.00
CA ARG A 182 -1.45 21.92 -13.31
C ARG A 182 -2.56 20.93 -13.67
N LEU A 183 -3.03 20.11 -12.73
CA LEU A 183 -4.14 19.19 -12.99
C LEU A 183 -5.46 19.94 -13.24
N ALA A 184 -5.73 21.01 -12.49
CA ALA A 184 -6.91 21.85 -12.69
C ALA A 184 -6.92 22.50 -14.07
N ALA A 185 -5.77 22.96 -14.56
CA ALA A 185 -5.63 23.48 -15.92
C ALA A 185 -5.92 22.40 -16.98
N VAL A 186 -5.38 21.19 -16.81
CA VAL A 186 -5.69 20.05 -17.69
C VAL A 186 -7.19 19.75 -17.71
N GLN A 187 -7.82 19.66 -16.54
CA GLN A 187 -9.26 19.40 -16.43
C GLN A 187 -10.10 20.49 -17.12
N THR A 188 -9.71 21.76 -16.95
CA THR A 188 -10.38 22.90 -17.59
C THR A 188 -10.28 22.83 -19.11
N SER A 189 -9.10 22.55 -19.64
CA SER A 189 -8.86 22.41 -21.09
C SER A 189 -9.60 21.20 -21.69
N LEU A 190 -9.65 20.06 -20.97
CA LEU A 190 -10.46 18.92 -21.38
C LEU A 190 -11.95 19.28 -21.45
N ALA A 191 -12.47 19.99 -20.45
CA ALA A 191 -13.86 20.45 -20.43
C ALA A 191 -14.16 21.40 -21.62
N ALA A 192 -13.27 22.36 -21.90
CA ALA A 192 -13.38 23.25 -23.05
C ALA A 192 -13.36 22.49 -24.39
N ALA A 193 -12.65 21.35 -24.45
CA ALA A 193 -12.61 20.48 -25.62
C ALA A 193 -13.83 19.55 -25.77
N GLY A 194 -14.79 19.59 -24.83
CA GLY A 194 -16.02 18.79 -24.82
C GLY A 194 -15.97 17.56 -23.89
N PHE A 195 -14.91 17.39 -23.10
CA PHE A 195 -14.71 16.25 -22.21
C PHE A 195 -14.78 16.67 -20.73
N SER A 196 -16.00 16.92 -20.23
CA SER A 196 -16.22 17.24 -18.81
C SER A 196 -16.22 15.96 -17.96
N VAL A 197 -15.13 15.73 -17.21
CA VAL A 197 -14.92 14.52 -16.39
C VAL A 197 -14.34 14.86 -15.02
N PRO A 198 -14.58 14.02 -13.99
CA PRO A 198 -13.96 14.18 -12.67
C PRO A 198 -12.44 14.04 -12.73
N ALA A 199 -11.76 14.73 -11.81
CA ALA A 199 -10.32 14.64 -11.64
C ALA A 199 -9.95 13.95 -10.32
N SER A 200 -8.75 13.37 -10.29
CA SER A 200 -8.23 12.68 -9.11
C SER A 200 -6.75 12.95 -8.88
N LEU A 201 -6.42 13.50 -7.71
CA LEU A 201 -5.04 13.79 -7.31
C LEU A 201 -4.70 13.22 -5.93
N ALA A 202 -5.56 13.44 -4.95
CA ALA A 202 -5.31 13.06 -3.57
C ALA A 202 -5.04 11.56 -3.37
N ASN A 203 -3.85 11.25 -2.85
CA ASN A 203 -3.53 9.99 -2.17
C ASN A 203 -3.90 10.09 -0.68
N SER A 204 -3.49 9.13 0.15
CA SER A 204 -3.78 9.15 1.60
C SER A 204 -3.30 10.42 2.31
N ALA A 205 -2.07 10.89 2.03
CA ALA A 205 -1.51 12.07 2.68
C ALA A 205 -2.29 13.33 2.30
N ALA A 206 -2.58 13.49 1.01
CA ALA A 206 -3.33 14.65 0.51
C ALA A 206 -4.79 14.67 0.95
N LEU A 207 -5.44 13.50 1.09
CA LEU A 207 -6.78 13.41 1.67
C LEU A 207 -6.84 13.98 3.09
N VAL A 208 -5.74 13.86 3.84
CA VAL A 208 -5.65 14.32 5.24
C VAL A 208 -5.20 15.78 5.30
N ALA A 209 -4.17 16.16 4.53
CA ALA A 209 -3.44 17.41 4.75
C ALA A 209 -3.63 18.48 3.67
N HIS A 210 -4.17 18.14 2.49
CA HIS A 210 -4.12 19.03 1.31
C HIS A 210 -5.49 19.21 0.62
N PRO A 211 -6.35 20.10 1.14
CA PRO A 211 -7.66 20.40 0.54
C PRO A 211 -7.61 20.79 -0.94
N VAL A 212 -6.55 21.48 -1.37
CA VAL A 212 -6.33 21.89 -2.77
C VAL A 212 -6.23 20.69 -3.74
N ALA A 213 -5.90 19.50 -3.23
CA ALA A 213 -5.70 18.30 -4.02
C ALA A 213 -6.88 17.30 -3.96
N HIS A 214 -7.98 17.63 -3.26
CA HIS A 214 -9.09 16.68 -3.08
C HIS A 214 -9.80 16.34 -4.40
N PHE A 215 -10.08 17.34 -5.25
CA PHE A 215 -10.84 17.16 -6.50
C PHE A 215 -12.11 16.29 -6.30
N GLN A 216 -12.62 15.67 -7.36
CA GLN A 216 -13.86 14.89 -7.29
C GLN A 216 -13.61 13.45 -6.79
N MET A 217 -12.44 12.88 -7.06
CA MET A 217 -12.09 11.50 -6.68
C MET A 217 -10.84 11.46 -5.80
N GLN A 218 -10.94 10.93 -4.57
CA GLN A 218 -9.80 10.70 -3.67
C GLN A 218 -9.41 9.22 -3.60
N ARG A 219 -8.11 8.92 -3.49
CA ARG A 219 -7.59 7.55 -3.58
C ARG A 219 -6.82 7.13 -2.33
N PRO A 220 -7.49 6.92 -1.18
CA PRO A 220 -6.82 6.42 0.01
C PRO A 220 -6.26 5.02 -0.25
N GLY A 221 -4.99 4.84 0.11
CA GLY A 221 -4.26 3.57 0.06
C GLY A 221 -3.78 3.21 1.45
N ILE A 222 -2.55 3.59 1.81
CA ILE A 222 -1.89 3.19 3.07
C ILE A 222 -2.74 3.43 4.34
N ALA A 223 -3.49 4.54 4.37
CA ALA A 223 -4.31 4.89 5.51
C ALA A 223 -5.49 3.92 5.72
N LEU A 224 -5.95 3.22 4.66
CA LEU A 224 -6.92 2.14 4.82
C LEU A 224 -6.35 1.00 5.67
N TYR A 225 -5.04 0.78 5.63
CA TYR A 225 -4.38 -0.37 6.28
C TYR A 225 -3.84 -0.05 7.67
N GLY A 226 -4.11 1.15 8.19
CA GLY A 226 -3.79 1.50 9.58
C GLY A 226 -2.45 2.18 9.79
N ALA A 227 -1.77 2.61 8.73
CA ALA A 227 -0.52 3.38 8.82
C ALA A 227 -0.75 4.85 8.45
N ASN A 228 -0.19 5.75 9.27
CA ASN A 228 -0.36 7.19 9.11
C ASN A 228 0.57 7.70 8.01
N PRO A 229 0.06 8.27 6.90
CA PRO A 229 0.91 8.75 5.81
C PRO A 229 1.74 10.00 6.18
N LEU A 230 1.56 10.57 7.37
CA LEU A 230 2.25 11.76 7.88
C LEU A 230 3.05 11.45 9.16
N ALA A 231 3.24 10.16 9.51
CA ALA A 231 3.97 9.74 10.69
C ALA A 231 5.40 10.30 10.70
N GLY A 232 5.86 10.81 11.84
CA GLY A 232 7.18 11.39 12.00
C GLY A 232 7.35 12.79 11.42
N THR A 233 6.26 13.45 11.00
CA THR A 233 6.27 14.82 10.48
C THR A 233 5.53 15.79 11.40
N ALA A 234 5.71 17.09 11.19
CA ALA A 234 4.96 18.12 11.92
C ALA A 234 3.43 18.07 11.70
N TRP A 235 2.95 17.24 10.77
CA TRP A 235 1.53 17.08 10.44
C TRP A 235 0.95 15.73 10.87
N GLU A 236 1.68 14.93 11.65
CA GLU A 236 1.25 13.62 12.12
C GLU A 236 -0.14 13.63 12.75
N ASP A 237 -0.40 14.61 13.64
CA ASP A 237 -1.65 14.78 14.39
C ASP A 237 -2.86 15.19 13.51
N ARG A 238 -2.64 15.51 12.23
CA ARG A 238 -3.75 15.77 11.30
C ARG A 238 -4.46 14.48 10.90
N CYS A 239 -3.79 13.34 10.96
CA CYS A 239 -4.38 12.05 10.62
C CYS A 239 -5.23 11.55 11.79
N PRO A 240 -6.51 11.14 11.56
CA PRO A 240 -7.28 10.51 12.61
C PRO A 240 -6.62 9.20 13.04
N PRO A 241 -6.86 8.72 14.28
CA PRO A 241 -6.32 7.43 14.71
C PRO A 241 -6.87 6.30 13.84
N LEU A 242 -5.96 5.59 13.18
CA LEU A 242 -6.28 4.47 12.29
C LEU A 242 -6.10 3.14 13.03
N LEU A 243 -6.80 2.10 12.56
CA LEU A 243 -6.68 0.73 13.08
C LEU A 243 -5.68 -0.07 12.23
N PRO A 244 -4.56 -0.54 12.79
CA PRO A 244 -3.70 -1.52 12.12
C PRO A 244 -4.49 -2.78 11.78
N ALA A 245 -4.38 -3.23 10.53
CA ALA A 245 -5.11 -4.39 10.03
C ALA A 245 -4.27 -5.67 9.95
N MET A 246 -2.95 -5.60 10.16
CA MET A 246 -2.02 -6.73 10.05
C MET A 246 -1.29 -6.97 11.37
N THR A 247 -1.22 -8.22 11.79
CA THR A 247 -0.38 -8.72 12.89
C THR A 247 0.49 -9.83 12.36
N VAL A 248 1.78 -9.83 12.69
CA VAL A 248 2.74 -10.82 12.19
C VAL A 248 3.47 -11.45 13.35
N THR A 249 3.46 -12.77 13.41
CA THR A 249 4.07 -13.53 14.51
C THR A 249 4.93 -14.68 14.02
N ALA A 250 5.87 -15.12 14.85
CA ALA A 250 6.67 -16.32 14.63
C ALA A 250 6.93 -17.06 15.95
N PRO A 251 7.10 -18.39 15.94
CA PRO A 251 7.43 -19.14 17.14
C PRO A 251 8.85 -18.84 17.63
N ILE A 252 9.02 -18.90 18.95
CA ILE A 252 10.32 -19.08 19.57
C ILE A 252 10.75 -20.54 19.38
N LEU A 253 11.92 -20.75 18.78
CA LEU A 253 12.53 -22.07 18.61
C LEU A 253 13.29 -22.51 19.86
N GLN A 254 13.96 -21.56 20.51
CA GLN A 254 14.81 -21.85 21.64
C GLN A 254 14.92 -20.65 22.57
N VAL A 255 15.04 -20.92 23.86
CA VAL A 255 15.41 -19.93 24.88
C VAL A 255 16.65 -20.43 25.61
N ARG A 256 17.62 -19.56 25.87
CA ARG A 256 18.84 -19.91 26.61
C ARG A 256 19.39 -18.71 27.38
N ASP A 257 20.08 -18.99 28.47
CA ASP A 257 20.85 -17.99 29.21
C ASP A 257 22.28 -17.90 28.64
N ILE A 258 22.84 -16.70 28.59
CA ILE A 258 24.20 -16.42 28.13
C ILE A 258 24.97 -15.60 29.16
N ALA A 259 26.24 -15.93 29.34
CA ALA A 259 27.16 -15.21 30.23
C ALA A 259 27.66 -13.89 29.59
N PRO A 260 28.16 -12.94 30.41
CA PRO A 260 28.89 -11.79 29.90
C PRO A 260 30.03 -12.20 28.96
N GLY A 261 30.25 -11.42 27.90
CA GLY A 261 31.30 -11.66 26.90
C GLY A 261 30.87 -12.57 25.74
N VAL A 262 29.78 -13.34 25.86
CA VAL A 262 29.22 -14.14 24.76
C VAL A 262 28.75 -13.22 23.63
N THR A 263 29.10 -13.58 22.39
CA THR A 263 28.69 -12.85 21.19
C THR A 263 27.54 -13.54 20.46
N VAL A 264 26.63 -12.77 19.85
CA VAL A 264 25.42 -13.28 19.20
C VAL A 264 25.44 -13.00 17.70
N SER A 265 25.02 -14.01 16.92
CA SER A 265 24.82 -13.96 15.46
C SER A 265 26.10 -13.71 14.64
N TYR A 266 25.95 -13.61 13.32
CA TYR A 266 27.03 -13.44 12.36
C TYR A 266 27.83 -12.17 12.58
N GLY A 267 29.14 -12.25 12.39
CA GLY A 267 30.06 -11.12 12.55
C GLY A 267 30.24 -10.66 13.99
N ARG A 268 29.60 -11.32 14.97
CA ARG A 268 29.75 -11.04 16.40
C ARG A 268 29.46 -9.57 16.73
N THR A 269 28.47 -8.99 16.04
CA THR A 269 28.13 -7.56 16.15
C THR A 269 27.43 -7.20 17.45
N PHE A 270 26.96 -8.20 18.19
CA PHE A 270 26.46 -8.04 19.55
C PHE A 270 27.32 -8.86 20.51
N ARG A 271 27.64 -8.27 21.68
CA ARG A 271 28.34 -8.90 22.79
C ARG A 271 27.58 -8.60 24.08
N ALA A 272 27.22 -9.65 24.82
CA ALA A 272 26.53 -9.51 26.10
C ALA A 272 27.44 -8.80 27.11
N SER A 273 26.96 -7.70 27.70
CA SER A 273 27.66 -6.96 28.76
C SER A 273 27.32 -7.45 30.17
N ARG A 274 26.23 -8.21 30.30
CA ARG A 274 25.69 -8.75 31.55
C ARG A 274 25.17 -10.18 31.32
N PRO A 275 24.81 -10.94 32.36
CA PRO A 275 23.98 -12.14 32.17
C PRO A 275 22.69 -11.75 31.44
N MET A 276 22.35 -12.51 30.40
CA MET A 276 21.17 -12.26 29.56
C MET A 276 20.43 -13.56 29.26
N ARG A 277 19.11 -13.46 29.10
CA ARG A 277 18.29 -14.53 28.54
C ARG A 277 17.91 -14.15 27.12
N ILE A 278 18.19 -15.03 26.16
CA ILE A 278 17.92 -14.78 24.75
C ILE A 278 16.95 -15.81 24.18
N ALA A 279 16.12 -15.38 23.24
CA ALA A 279 15.25 -16.25 22.46
C ALA A 279 15.68 -16.24 20.99
N ILE A 280 15.59 -17.39 20.33
CA ILE A 280 15.75 -17.54 18.88
C ILE A 280 14.36 -17.66 18.27
N VAL A 281 13.96 -16.66 17.49
CA VAL A 281 12.67 -16.58 16.81
C VAL A 281 12.80 -17.10 15.39
N ALA A 282 11.83 -17.91 14.94
CA ALA A 282 11.76 -18.50 13.60
C ALA A 282 11.34 -17.50 12.52
N ALA A 283 12.07 -16.39 12.41
CA ALA A 283 11.87 -15.41 11.36
C ALA A 283 13.19 -14.78 10.94
N GLY A 284 13.39 -14.67 9.64
CA GLY A 284 14.53 -13.98 9.05
C GLY A 284 14.22 -13.35 7.71
N TYR A 285 15.26 -12.96 6.98
CA TYR A 285 15.09 -12.23 5.72
C TYR A 285 14.51 -13.07 4.58
N ALA A 286 14.58 -14.41 4.65
CA ALA A 286 13.86 -15.28 3.71
C ALA A 286 12.35 -15.28 3.95
N ASP A 287 11.91 -14.91 5.17
CA ASP A 287 10.52 -14.73 5.56
C ASP A 287 10.06 -13.26 5.44
N ALA A 288 10.82 -12.48 4.66
CA ALA A 288 10.60 -11.05 4.46
C ALA A 288 10.77 -10.17 5.72
N TYR A 289 11.38 -10.69 6.79
CA TYR A 289 11.82 -9.88 7.93
C TYR A 289 13.23 -9.32 7.66
N SER A 290 13.29 -8.07 7.22
CA SER A 290 14.50 -7.49 6.60
C SER A 290 15.76 -7.60 7.45
N ARG A 291 16.88 -7.91 6.77
CA ARG A 291 18.21 -7.84 7.38
C ARG A 291 18.59 -6.44 7.86
N GLY A 292 17.97 -5.39 7.31
CA GLY A 292 18.18 -4.00 7.73
C GLY A 292 17.75 -3.69 9.17
N LEU A 293 16.94 -4.57 9.78
CA LEU A 293 16.46 -4.48 11.17
C LEU A 293 17.49 -4.97 12.21
N SER A 294 18.62 -5.53 11.76
CA SER A 294 19.69 -6.07 12.59
C SER A 294 20.16 -5.07 13.65
N GLY A 295 19.96 -5.40 14.94
CA GLY A 295 20.40 -4.59 16.07
C GLY A 295 19.67 -3.27 16.28
N LYS A 296 18.57 -3.03 15.54
CA LYS A 296 17.79 -1.78 15.60
C LYS A 296 16.35 -2.02 16.09
N ALA A 297 15.75 -3.12 15.66
CA ALA A 297 14.36 -3.43 15.94
C ALA A 297 14.15 -4.12 17.28
N ALA A 298 12.89 -4.22 17.69
CA ALA A 298 12.42 -5.13 18.73
C ALA A 298 11.32 -6.04 18.19
N MET A 299 11.02 -7.12 18.93
CA MET A 299 9.79 -7.92 18.79
C MET A 299 9.01 -7.84 20.10
N VAL A 300 7.71 -8.13 20.12
CA VAL A 300 6.98 -8.28 21.40
C VAL A 300 6.93 -9.73 21.82
N VAL A 301 7.40 -10.05 23.02
CA VAL A 301 7.37 -11.38 23.62
C VAL A 301 6.78 -11.26 25.02
N GLY A 302 5.72 -12.02 25.31
CA GLY A 302 5.06 -11.98 26.63
C GLY A 302 4.60 -10.59 27.07
N GLY A 303 4.19 -9.73 26.13
CA GLY A 303 3.73 -8.37 26.39
C GLY A 303 4.82 -7.32 26.59
N VAL A 304 6.10 -7.68 26.43
CA VAL A 304 7.22 -6.74 26.55
C VAL A 304 8.06 -6.69 25.27
N ARG A 305 8.66 -5.54 24.98
CA ARG A 305 9.56 -5.37 23.83
C ARG A 305 10.90 -6.06 24.11
N ALA A 306 11.28 -6.95 23.20
CA ALA A 306 12.48 -7.77 23.19
C ALA A 306 13.41 -7.30 22.05
N PRO A 307 14.47 -6.53 22.33
CA PRO A 307 15.39 -6.01 21.31
C PRO A 307 16.06 -7.11 20.48
N VAL A 308 16.23 -6.87 19.18
CA VAL A 308 16.99 -7.75 18.27
C VAL A 308 18.48 -7.70 18.61
N LEU A 309 19.08 -8.87 18.79
CA LEU A 309 20.48 -9.05 19.14
C LEU A 309 21.31 -9.46 17.92
N GLY A 310 22.21 -8.58 17.50
CA GLY A 310 23.10 -8.84 16.38
C GLY A 310 22.35 -8.86 15.04
N ARG A 311 22.75 -9.75 14.13
CA ARG A 311 22.20 -9.79 12.77
C ARG A 311 20.97 -10.68 12.68
N VAL A 312 19.97 -10.20 11.93
CA VAL A 312 18.89 -11.03 11.40
C VAL A 312 19.49 -12.01 10.39
N CYS A 313 19.25 -13.31 10.60
CA CYS A 313 19.71 -14.39 9.74
C CYS A 313 18.65 -14.76 8.70
N MET A 314 18.91 -15.81 7.91
CA MET A 314 18.01 -16.23 6.82
C MET A 314 16.60 -16.57 7.33
N GLN A 315 16.49 -17.34 8.41
CA GLN A 315 15.23 -17.84 8.96
C GLN A 315 15.15 -17.67 10.48
N MET A 316 16.12 -16.97 11.08
CA MET A 316 16.24 -16.87 12.54
C MET A 316 16.68 -15.48 12.97
N THR A 317 16.13 -15.02 14.08
CA THR A 317 16.52 -13.77 14.73
C THR A 317 16.66 -13.99 16.22
N ALA A 318 17.76 -13.54 16.81
CA ALA A 318 17.95 -13.56 18.25
C ALA A 318 17.34 -12.29 18.87
N VAL A 319 16.62 -12.41 19.98
CA VAL A 319 16.05 -11.28 20.73
C VAL A 319 16.35 -11.41 22.23
N ASP A 320 16.51 -10.27 22.92
CA ASP A 320 16.69 -10.23 24.38
C ASP A 320 15.34 -10.41 25.10
N VAL A 321 15.21 -11.53 25.81
CA VAL A 321 14.04 -11.85 26.63
C VAL A 321 14.39 -11.87 28.12
N THR A 322 15.45 -11.16 28.54
CA THR A 322 15.83 -11.06 29.96
C THR A 322 14.68 -10.53 30.82
N HIS A 323 13.90 -9.60 30.29
CA HIS A 323 12.72 -9.03 30.97
C HIS A 323 11.42 -9.83 30.74
N CYS A 324 11.51 -11.01 30.13
CA CYS A 324 10.39 -11.92 29.89
C CYS A 324 10.77 -13.35 30.36
N PRO A 325 10.88 -13.60 31.68
CA PRO A 325 11.35 -14.88 32.21
C PRO A 325 10.41 -16.05 31.88
N SER A 326 9.14 -15.76 31.58
CA SER A 326 8.14 -16.75 31.17
C SER A 326 8.34 -17.28 29.75
N ALA A 327 9.14 -16.61 28.91
CA ALA A 327 9.35 -16.99 27.51
C ALA A 327 9.90 -18.41 27.37
N ARG A 328 9.24 -19.21 26.53
CA ARG A 328 9.53 -20.62 26.27
C ARG A 328 9.49 -20.92 24.76
N PRO A 329 10.17 -21.99 24.30
CA PRO A 329 9.95 -22.50 22.95
C PRO A 329 8.46 -22.77 22.68
N GLY A 330 7.99 -22.41 21.49
CA GLY A 330 6.59 -22.51 21.07
C GLY A 330 5.78 -21.21 21.23
N ASP A 331 6.15 -20.35 22.19
CA ASP A 331 5.54 -19.03 22.39
C ASP A 331 5.67 -18.17 21.12
N ARG A 332 4.75 -17.23 20.93
CA ARG A 332 4.75 -16.31 19.79
C ARG A 332 5.51 -15.03 20.11
N ALA A 333 6.44 -14.67 19.22
CA ALA A 333 7.00 -13.33 19.14
C ALA A 333 6.24 -12.54 18.07
N TYR A 334 5.80 -11.32 18.39
CA TYR A 334 5.18 -10.41 17.43
C TYR A 334 6.25 -9.59 16.74
N LEU A 335 6.34 -9.73 15.43
CA LEU A 335 7.19 -8.95 14.54
C LEU A 335 6.52 -7.62 14.19
N LEU A 336 5.20 -7.63 14.06
CA LEU A 336 4.33 -6.49 13.82
C LEU A 336 3.04 -6.69 14.63
N GLY A 337 2.55 -5.63 15.27
CA GLY A 337 1.44 -5.68 16.23
C GLY A 337 1.90 -6.16 17.61
N GLY A 338 1.01 -6.83 18.34
CA GLY A 338 1.22 -7.25 19.71
C GLY A 338 0.20 -6.65 20.68
N PRO A 339 0.10 -7.16 21.92
CA PRO A 339 -0.84 -6.66 22.90
C PRO A 339 -0.37 -5.37 23.56
N GLY A 340 -1.32 -4.47 23.84
CA GLY A 340 -1.11 -3.28 24.67
C GLY A 340 -0.14 -2.26 24.08
N GLU A 341 0.44 -1.44 24.95
CA GLU A 341 1.36 -0.35 24.58
C GLU A 341 2.70 -0.85 24.00
N ALA A 342 3.02 -2.13 24.20
CA ALA A 342 4.23 -2.72 23.64
C ALA A 342 4.12 -3.00 22.13
N ALA A 343 2.90 -2.98 21.56
CA ALA A 343 2.65 -3.27 20.16
C ALA A 343 3.59 -2.49 19.22
N ILE A 344 4.08 -3.16 18.19
CA ILE A 344 4.96 -2.56 17.19
C ILE A 344 4.11 -2.11 16.00
N THR A 345 4.17 -0.83 15.67
CA THR A 345 3.48 -0.31 14.49
C THR A 345 4.29 -0.51 13.21
N ALA A 346 3.63 -0.41 12.05
CA ALA A 346 4.34 -0.46 10.77
C ALA A 346 5.27 0.76 10.59
N ASP A 347 4.88 1.92 11.14
CA ASP A 347 5.67 3.14 11.16
C ASP A 347 6.95 2.99 11.98
N GLU A 348 6.89 2.38 13.17
CA GLU A 348 8.07 2.09 13.98
C GLU A 348 9.02 1.11 13.29
N LEU A 349 8.47 0.04 12.71
CA LEU A 349 9.29 -0.97 12.02
C LEU A 349 9.96 -0.38 10.77
N ALA A 350 9.25 0.49 10.04
CA ALA A 350 9.78 1.24 8.92
C ALA A 350 10.91 2.19 9.35
N ALA A 351 10.73 2.94 10.45
CA ALA A 351 11.74 3.83 11.01
C ALA A 351 13.02 3.07 11.43
N TRP A 352 12.89 1.92 12.09
CA TRP A 352 14.05 1.10 12.47
C TRP A 352 14.83 0.58 11.26
N TRP A 353 14.13 0.19 10.20
CA TRP A 353 14.79 -0.27 8.98
C TRP A 353 15.39 0.92 8.18
N GLY A 354 14.72 2.07 8.17
CA GLY A 354 15.02 3.18 7.26
C GLY A 354 14.27 3.04 5.94
N THR A 355 12.99 2.67 6.00
CA THR A 355 12.07 2.57 4.86
C THR A 355 10.70 3.19 5.22
N ILE A 356 9.64 2.83 4.49
CA ILE A 356 8.27 3.27 4.66
C ILE A 356 7.31 2.11 5.02
N PRO A 357 6.19 2.37 5.71
CA PRO A 357 5.20 1.35 6.09
C PRO A 357 4.66 0.51 4.93
N TYR A 358 4.60 1.11 3.74
CA TYR A 358 4.18 0.45 2.50
C TYR A 358 5.04 -0.78 2.20
N GLU A 359 6.36 -0.66 2.34
CA GLU A 359 7.29 -1.75 2.06
C GLU A 359 7.18 -2.84 3.13
N ILE A 360 7.05 -2.44 4.41
CA ILE A 360 6.83 -3.36 5.53
C ILE A 360 5.62 -4.27 5.28
N LEU A 361 4.46 -3.68 5.01
CA LEU A 361 3.20 -4.42 4.90
C LEU A 361 3.20 -5.32 3.66
N CYS A 362 3.68 -4.82 2.51
CA CYS A 362 3.78 -5.60 1.29
C CYS A 362 4.69 -6.82 1.46
N LEU A 363 5.86 -6.64 2.08
CA LEU A 363 6.83 -7.72 2.27
C LEU A 363 6.36 -8.76 3.28
N LEU A 364 5.91 -8.33 4.46
CA LEU A 364 5.42 -9.28 5.47
C LEU A 364 4.16 -10.01 5.00
N GLY A 365 3.30 -9.36 4.22
CA GLY A 365 2.10 -9.95 3.62
C GLY A 365 2.35 -11.05 2.58
N MET A 366 3.60 -11.26 2.14
CA MET A 366 3.99 -12.37 1.27
C MET A 366 3.97 -13.74 1.99
N ASN A 367 3.90 -13.73 3.32
CA ASN A 367 3.81 -14.93 4.15
C ASN A 367 2.37 -15.48 4.20
N PRO A 368 2.17 -16.77 4.57
CA PRO A 368 0.85 -17.34 4.77
C PRO A 368 0.01 -16.52 5.75
N ARG A 369 -1.22 -16.23 5.33
CA ARG A 369 -2.14 -15.35 6.04
C ARG A 369 -3.42 -16.05 6.45
N SER A 370 -4.00 -15.60 7.56
CA SER A 370 -5.34 -15.98 8.03
C SER A 370 -6.14 -14.71 8.30
N MET A 371 -7.43 -14.75 7.96
CA MET A 371 -8.35 -13.65 8.26
C MET A 371 -8.91 -13.83 9.68
N VAL A 372 -8.94 -12.75 10.47
CA VAL A 372 -9.41 -12.73 11.86
C VAL A 372 -10.49 -11.67 12.11
#